data_AF-A0A101HN35-F1
#
_entry.id   AF-A0A101HN35-F1
#
_cell.length_a   1.000
_cell.length_b   1.000
_cell.length_c   1.000
_cell.angle_alpha   90.00
_cell.angle_beta   90.00
_cell.angle_gamma   90.00
#
_symmetry.space_group_name_H-M   'P 1'
#
loop_
_entity.id
_entity.type
_entity.pdbx_description
1 polymer ?
#
loop_
_entity_poly.entity_id
_entity_poly.type
_entity_poly.pdbx_seq_one_letter_code
_entity_poly.pdbx_strand_id
1 'polypeptide(L)'
;KGGNMVETEVYSAYLRGGGLIELDRVGKFDPSEIKEATLEIQKEERLRRLNLLLDSMMTLWTGGKQTNMLSDISPKFIAFAFQTVKLPFLLESVSCDAKGKIMAEMLIDSITNYSSIIDRVIIGTTKVLDASELDAGVPETIEVLPMTDAFSRVKEILSTI
;
A
#
# COMPACT_ATOMS: atom_id res chain seq x y z
N LYS A 1 30.56 -25.92 -32.06
CA LYS A 1 29.52 -25.51 -31.08
C LYS A 1 29.59 -24.00 -30.97
N GLY A 2 28.65 -23.27 -31.56
CA GLY A 2 28.55 -21.81 -31.44
C GLY A 2 27.49 -21.47 -30.40
N GLY A 3 27.81 -20.63 -29.43
CA GLY A 3 26.83 -20.11 -28.48
C GLY A 3 26.15 -18.89 -29.09
N ASN A 4 24.81 -18.86 -29.09
CA ASN A 4 24.08 -17.63 -29.36
C ASN A 4 24.20 -16.72 -28.14
N MET A 5 24.82 -15.55 -28.32
CA MET A 5 24.69 -14.46 -27.35
C MET A 5 23.23 -14.01 -27.33
N VAL A 6 22.62 -14.04 -26.15
CA VAL A 6 21.34 -13.41 -25.89
C VAL A 6 21.63 -12.27 -24.94
N GLU A 7 21.49 -11.03 -25.43
CA GLU A 7 21.54 -9.85 -24.55
C GLU A 7 20.18 -9.69 -23.88
N THR A 8 20.18 -9.49 -22.57
CA THR A 8 19.00 -9.09 -21.80
C THR A 8 19.32 -7.75 -21.15
N GLU A 9 18.55 -6.73 -21.50
CA GLU A 9 18.65 -5.42 -20.85
C GLU A 9 18.14 -5.54 -19.40
N VAL A 10 18.97 -5.12 -18.44
CA VAL A 10 18.62 -5.06 -17.03
C VAL A 10 18.26 -3.62 -16.69
N TYR A 11 17.01 -3.38 -16.32
CA TYR A 11 16.54 -2.09 -15.84
C TYR A 11 16.26 -2.14 -14.33
N SER A 12 16.50 -1.01 -13.66
CA SER A 12 16.02 -0.74 -12.30
C SER A 12 15.02 0.40 -12.39
N ALA A 13 13.84 0.21 -11.81
CA ALA A 13 12.77 1.20 -11.84
C ALA A 13 12.03 1.19 -10.51
N TYR A 14 11.57 2.38 -10.08
CA TYR A 14 10.61 2.49 -9.00
C TYR A 14 9.21 2.19 -9.54
N LEU A 15 8.58 1.17 -8.97
CA LEU A 15 7.21 0.80 -9.28
C LEU A 15 6.28 1.46 -8.27
N ARG A 16 5.23 2.13 -8.77
CA ARG A 16 4.15 2.68 -7.94
C ARG A 16 2.84 2.00 -8.28
N GLY A 17 1.99 1.85 -7.28
CA GLY A 17 0.65 1.30 -7.41
C GLY A 17 -0.15 1.57 -6.15
N GLY A 18 -1.45 1.36 -6.23
CA GLY A 18 -2.36 1.57 -5.12
C GLY A 18 -3.70 0.92 -5.37
N GLY A 19 -4.56 0.96 -4.36
CA GLY A 19 -5.90 0.40 -4.45
C GLY A 19 -6.79 0.93 -3.32
N LEU A 20 -8.07 0.59 -3.41
CA LEU A 20 -9.07 0.90 -2.39
C LEU A 20 -9.61 -0.41 -1.82
N ILE A 21 -9.68 -0.51 -0.49
CA ILE A 21 -10.31 -1.63 0.21
C ILE A 21 -11.59 -1.11 0.87
N GLU A 22 -12.74 -1.63 0.42
CA GLU A 22 -14.04 -1.32 1.01
C GLU A 22 -14.30 -2.19 2.24
N LEU A 23 -13.87 -1.71 3.42
CA LEU A 23 -13.97 -2.45 4.69
C LEU A 23 -15.42 -2.90 5.02
N ASP A 24 -16.41 -2.11 4.59
CA ASP A 24 -17.84 -2.40 4.78
C ASP A 24 -18.36 -3.54 3.90
N ARG A 25 -17.66 -3.85 2.80
CA ARG A 25 -17.97 -4.96 1.87
C ARG A 25 -17.11 -6.19 2.05
N VAL A 26 -15.93 -6.08 2.66
CA VAL A 26 -15.04 -7.24 2.87
C VAL A 26 -15.79 -8.35 3.62
N GLY A 27 -15.94 -9.51 2.98
CA GLY A 27 -16.61 -10.67 3.55
C GLY A 27 -18.15 -10.57 3.63
N LYS A 28 -18.75 -9.60 2.95
CA LYS A 28 -20.19 -9.57 2.66
C LYS A 28 -20.40 -9.84 1.19
N PHE A 29 -21.38 -10.68 0.88
CA PHE A 29 -21.66 -11.12 -0.47
C PHE A 29 -23.13 -10.90 -0.79
N ASP A 30 -23.39 -10.43 -2.00
CA ASP A 30 -24.73 -10.38 -2.56
C ASP A 30 -25.12 -11.78 -3.10
N PRO A 31 -26.41 -12.16 -3.06
CA PRO A 31 -26.88 -13.40 -3.71
C PRO A 31 -26.56 -13.51 -5.21
N SER A 32 -26.28 -12.40 -5.89
CA SER A 32 -25.78 -12.38 -7.27
C SER A 32 -24.29 -12.70 -7.40
N GLU A 33 -23.51 -12.54 -6.34
CA GLU A 33 -22.05 -12.77 -6.33
C GLU A 33 -21.71 -14.23 -5.99
N ILE A 34 -22.48 -14.86 -5.09
CA ILE A 34 -22.27 -16.25 -4.67
C ILE A 34 -23.58 -17.03 -4.63
N LYS A 35 -23.51 -18.33 -4.95
CA LYS A 35 -24.66 -19.25 -4.89
C LYS A 35 -24.89 -19.83 -3.48
N GLU A 36 -24.07 -19.46 -2.51
CA GLU A 36 -24.06 -20.05 -1.17
C GLU A 36 -25.02 -19.36 -0.20
N ALA A 37 -25.43 -20.07 0.85
CA ALA A 37 -26.35 -19.56 1.87
C ALA A 37 -25.69 -18.55 2.84
N THR A 38 -24.36 -18.59 2.97
CA THR A 38 -23.62 -17.72 3.90
C THR A 38 -23.23 -16.42 3.20
N LEU A 39 -24.08 -15.40 3.34
CA LEU A 39 -23.89 -14.08 2.73
C LEU A 39 -22.93 -13.17 3.50
N GLU A 40 -22.53 -13.53 4.73
CA GLU A 40 -21.62 -12.72 5.55
C GLU A 40 -20.67 -13.60 6.39
N ILE A 41 -19.40 -13.22 6.41
CA ILE A 41 -18.35 -13.85 7.20
C ILE A 41 -18.29 -13.19 8.59
N GLN A 42 -18.00 -13.99 9.64
CA GLN A 42 -17.79 -13.48 11.00
C GLN A 42 -16.67 -12.43 11.07
N LYS A 43 -16.82 -11.45 11.98
CA LYS A 43 -15.90 -10.32 12.12
C LYS A 43 -14.45 -10.77 12.32
N GLU A 44 -14.22 -11.80 13.12
CA GLU A 44 -12.90 -12.33 13.46
C GLU A 44 -12.19 -12.87 12.21
N GLU A 45 -12.91 -13.62 11.36
CA GLU A 45 -12.37 -14.16 10.12
C GLU A 45 -12.17 -13.07 9.05
N ARG A 46 -13.04 -12.05 9.01
CA ARG A 46 -12.83 -10.86 8.16
C ARG A 46 -11.54 -10.13 8.52
N LEU A 47 -11.33 -9.86 9.82
CA LEU A 47 -10.11 -9.23 10.32
C LEU A 47 -8.87 -10.08 10.04
N ARG A 48 -8.95 -11.40 10.26
CA ARG A 48 -7.86 -12.33 9.93
C ARG A 48 -7.47 -12.24 8.46
N ARG A 49 -8.44 -12.22 7.54
CA ARG A 49 -8.18 -12.11 6.10
C ARG A 49 -7.56 -10.77 5.70
N LEU A 50 -8.03 -9.66 6.29
CA LEU A 50 -7.42 -8.34 6.09
C LEU A 50 -5.97 -8.31 6.58
N ASN A 51 -5.68 -8.89 7.74
CA ASN A 51 -4.32 -8.98 8.26
C ASN A 51 -3.42 -9.79 7.33
N LEU A 52 -3.91 -10.93 6.79
CA LEU A 52 -3.17 -11.73 5.81
C LEU A 52 -2.91 -10.97 4.50
N LEU A 53 -3.87 -10.17 4.03
CA LEU A 53 -3.66 -9.30 2.87
C LEU A 53 -2.53 -8.29 3.15
N LEU A 54 -2.58 -7.61 4.30
CA LEU A 54 -1.54 -6.68 4.70
C LEU A 54 -0.16 -7.34 4.83
N ASP A 55 -0.09 -8.55 5.39
CA ASP A 55 1.14 -9.33 5.48
C ASP A 55 1.71 -9.67 4.10
N SER A 56 0.85 -10.10 3.17
CA SER A 56 1.27 -10.39 1.80
C SER A 56 1.71 -9.15 1.03
N MET A 57 1.15 -7.97 1.32
CA MET A 57 1.61 -6.71 0.75
C MET A 57 2.97 -6.29 1.30
N MET A 58 3.19 -6.40 2.61
CA MET A 58 4.47 -6.06 3.24
C MET A 58 5.61 -6.95 2.71
N THR A 59 5.31 -8.23 2.48
CA THR A 59 6.27 -9.24 2.03
C THR A 59 6.12 -9.59 0.55
N LEU A 60 5.58 -8.66 -0.24
CA LEU A 60 5.24 -8.91 -1.63
C LEU A 60 6.44 -9.45 -2.40
N TRP A 61 6.29 -10.67 -2.94
CA TRP A 61 7.31 -11.37 -3.68
C TRP A 61 6.69 -12.10 -4.87
N THR A 62 7.18 -11.85 -6.09
CA THR A 62 6.64 -12.46 -7.32
C THR A 62 7.32 -13.78 -7.64
N GLY A 63 6.63 -14.76 -8.23
CA GLY A 63 7.18 -16.10 -8.49
C GLY A 63 7.98 -16.26 -9.81
N GLY A 64 8.03 -15.26 -10.69
CA GLY A 64 8.57 -15.42 -12.05
C GLY A 64 10.07 -15.16 -12.18
N LYS A 65 10.83 -16.09 -12.80
CA LYS A 65 12.26 -15.95 -13.21
C LYS A 65 13.22 -15.42 -12.12
N GLN A 66 13.01 -15.90 -10.91
CA GLN A 66 13.71 -15.54 -9.67
C GLN A 66 15.25 -15.64 -9.72
N THR A 67 15.80 -16.58 -10.46
CA THR A 67 17.25 -16.76 -10.60
C THR A 67 17.93 -15.73 -11.50
N ASN A 68 17.17 -14.96 -12.30
CA ASN A 68 17.72 -14.03 -13.28
C ASN A 68 17.57 -12.56 -12.90
N MET A 69 16.56 -12.21 -12.08
CA MET A 69 16.34 -10.85 -11.61
C MET A 69 16.05 -10.90 -10.11
N LEU A 70 17.11 -10.75 -9.30
CA LEU A 70 17.08 -10.61 -7.84
C LEU A 70 16.45 -9.26 -7.44
N SER A 71 15.21 -9.00 -7.88
CA SER A 71 14.53 -7.72 -7.69
C SER A 71 13.50 -7.81 -6.57
N ASP A 72 13.75 -7.05 -5.51
CA ASP A 72 12.84 -6.93 -4.37
C ASP A 72 11.71 -5.95 -4.67
N ILE A 73 10.48 -6.48 -4.78
CA ILE A 73 9.26 -5.72 -5.07
C ILE A 73 8.45 -5.35 -3.83
N SER A 74 8.95 -5.66 -2.62
CA SER A 74 8.30 -5.22 -1.38
C SER A 74 8.24 -3.68 -1.33
N PRO A 75 7.22 -3.10 -0.68
CA PRO A 75 7.07 -1.66 -0.62
C PRO A 75 8.28 -1.00 0.05
N LYS A 76 8.79 0.07 -0.57
CA LYS A 76 9.83 0.94 0.01
C LYS A 76 9.25 2.22 0.61
N PHE A 77 8.02 2.53 0.23
CA PHE A 77 7.16 3.59 0.73
C PHE A 77 5.71 3.15 0.56
N ILE A 78 4.83 3.46 1.51
CA ILE A 78 3.40 3.20 1.42
C ILE A 78 2.61 4.26 2.20
N ALA A 79 1.43 4.63 1.71
CA ALA A 79 0.49 5.51 2.40
C ALA A 79 -0.87 4.82 2.52
N PHE A 80 -1.37 4.66 3.73
CA PHE A 80 -2.70 4.17 4.04
C PHE A 80 -3.57 5.35 4.45
N ALA A 81 -4.71 5.57 3.79
CA ALA A 81 -5.70 6.54 4.22
C ALA A 81 -6.99 5.83 4.64
N PHE A 82 -7.44 6.10 5.87
CA PHE A 82 -8.77 5.72 6.32
C PHE A 82 -9.73 6.86 6.03
N GLN A 83 -10.83 6.55 5.35
CA GLN A 83 -11.74 7.54 4.79
C GLN A 83 -13.19 7.14 5.00
N THR A 84 -14.06 8.16 5.07
CA THR A 84 -15.51 7.99 5.28
C THR A 84 -16.28 7.75 3.98
N VAL A 85 -15.66 7.97 2.83
CA VAL A 85 -16.25 7.79 1.49
C VAL A 85 -15.37 6.90 0.61
N LYS A 86 -15.92 6.37 -0.48
CA LYS A 86 -15.22 5.41 -1.38
C LYS A 86 -14.52 6.13 -2.55
N LEU A 87 -13.54 6.98 -2.23
CA LEU A 87 -12.80 7.79 -3.21
C LEU A 87 -11.31 7.40 -3.23
N PRO A 88 -10.74 6.94 -4.35
CA PRO A 88 -9.32 6.54 -4.39
C PRO A 88 -8.38 7.74 -4.68
N PHE A 89 -8.39 8.75 -3.79
CA PHE A 89 -7.72 10.03 -4.03
C PHE A 89 -6.17 9.97 -4.01
N LEU A 90 -5.58 8.94 -3.38
CA LEU A 90 -4.12 8.78 -3.26
C LEU A 90 -3.43 8.16 -4.48
N LEU A 91 -4.19 7.62 -5.46
CA LEU A 91 -3.59 6.81 -6.55
C LEU A 91 -2.54 7.57 -7.37
N GLU A 92 -2.69 8.88 -7.51
CA GLU A 92 -1.77 9.72 -8.29
C GLU A 92 -0.90 10.65 -7.45
N SER A 93 -1.01 10.60 -6.10
CA SER A 93 -0.29 11.52 -5.22
C SER A 93 1.00 10.94 -4.63
N VAL A 94 1.29 9.66 -4.90
CA VAL A 94 2.55 9.01 -4.48
C VAL A 94 3.47 8.88 -5.69
N SER A 95 4.59 9.60 -5.65
CA SER A 95 5.62 9.60 -6.68
C SER A 95 7.00 9.89 -6.09
N CYS A 96 8.04 9.57 -6.86
CA CYS A 96 9.42 9.90 -6.54
C CYS A 96 10.19 10.34 -7.79
N ASP A 97 11.27 11.09 -7.60
CA ASP A 97 12.18 11.43 -8.68
C ASP A 97 13.08 10.25 -9.09
N ALA A 98 13.91 10.46 -10.11
CA ALA A 98 14.85 9.45 -10.60
C ALA A 98 15.93 9.03 -9.57
N LYS A 99 16.10 9.78 -8.48
CA LYS A 99 17.03 9.49 -7.39
C LYS A 99 16.35 8.82 -6.19
N GLY A 100 15.03 8.58 -6.27
CA GLY A 100 14.26 7.97 -5.20
C GLY A 100 13.81 8.95 -4.11
N LYS A 101 13.84 10.26 -4.38
CA LYS A 101 13.28 11.27 -3.47
C LYS A 101 11.76 11.32 -3.62
N ILE A 102 11.03 11.10 -2.53
CA ILE A 102 9.57 11.19 -2.50
C ILE A 102 9.15 12.64 -2.76
N MET A 103 8.14 12.84 -3.62
CA MET A 103 7.53 14.16 -3.84
C MET A 103 6.47 14.42 -2.77
N ALA A 104 6.89 14.79 -1.56
CA ALA A 104 6.00 14.87 -0.40
C ALA A 104 4.94 15.98 -0.54
N GLU A 105 5.26 17.07 -1.23
CA GLU A 105 4.33 18.18 -1.50
C GLU A 105 3.04 17.70 -2.17
N MET A 106 3.15 16.87 -3.22
CA MET A 106 1.99 16.33 -3.94
C MET A 106 1.12 15.44 -3.04
N LEU A 107 1.75 14.65 -2.18
CA LEU A 107 1.06 13.78 -1.23
C LEU A 107 0.31 14.60 -0.18
N ILE A 108 0.98 15.59 0.41
CA ILE A 108 0.43 16.45 1.46
C ILE A 108 -0.71 17.33 0.91
N ASP A 109 -0.56 17.88 -0.28
CA ASP A 109 -1.62 18.67 -0.94
C ASP A 109 -2.87 17.82 -1.18
N SER A 110 -2.69 16.59 -1.68
CA SER A 110 -3.80 15.64 -1.87
C SER A 110 -4.50 15.34 -0.55
N ILE A 111 -3.75 15.02 0.51
CA ILE A 111 -4.33 14.74 1.85
C ILE A 111 -5.06 15.98 2.40
N THR A 112 -4.52 17.18 2.18
CA THR A 112 -5.11 18.43 2.65
C THR A 112 -6.43 18.72 1.94
N ASN A 113 -6.47 18.57 0.61
CA ASN A 113 -7.66 18.77 -0.22
C ASN A 113 -8.82 17.85 0.16
N TYR A 114 -8.52 16.65 0.65
CA TYR A 114 -9.52 15.66 1.07
C TYR A 114 -9.64 15.51 2.60
N SER A 115 -9.09 16.43 3.38
CA SER A 115 -9.08 16.36 4.86
C SER A 115 -10.45 16.16 5.49
N SER A 116 -11.52 16.69 4.90
CA SER A 116 -12.90 16.55 5.41
C SER A 116 -13.45 15.10 5.38
N ILE A 117 -12.86 14.22 4.57
CA ILE A 117 -13.28 12.82 4.42
C ILE A 117 -12.25 11.82 4.94
N ILE A 118 -11.10 12.29 5.43
CA ILE A 118 -10.00 11.48 5.95
C ILE A 118 -10.08 11.46 7.47
N ASP A 119 -10.11 10.27 8.06
CA ASP A 119 -10.00 10.10 9.52
C ASP A 119 -8.53 10.15 9.95
N ARG A 120 -7.68 9.38 9.27
CA ARG A 120 -6.24 9.31 9.55
C ARG A 120 -5.47 8.76 8.36
N VAL A 121 -4.19 9.11 8.30
CA VAL A 121 -3.23 8.63 7.31
C VAL A 121 -2.02 8.03 8.02
N ILE A 122 -1.63 6.83 7.63
CA ILE A 122 -0.42 6.16 8.12
C ILE A 122 0.55 6.02 6.95
N ILE A 123 1.75 6.57 7.08
CA ILE A 123 2.81 6.46 6.07
C ILE A 123 3.91 5.54 6.60
N GLY A 124 4.23 4.50 5.83
CA GLY A 124 5.35 3.60 6.09
C GLY A 124 6.54 3.92 5.20
N THR A 125 7.72 4.10 5.80
CA THR A 125 8.95 4.41 5.07
C THR A 125 10.07 3.38 5.31
N THR A 126 10.98 3.29 4.35
CA THR A 126 12.27 2.59 4.48
C THR A 126 13.41 3.56 4.15
N LYS A 127 14.65 3.18 4.44
CA LYS A 127 15.83 3.98 4.05
C LYS A 127 16.19 3.90 2.56
N VAL A 128 15.42 3.15 1.75
CA VAL A 128 15.68 2.98 0.31
C VAL A 128 15.20 4.18 -0.50
N LEU A 129 14.12 4.84 -0.07
CA LEU A 129 13.61 6.07 -0.67
C LEU A 129 13.88 7.23 0.30
N ASP A 130 14.26 8.38 -0.25
CA ASP A 130 14.46 9.60 0.53
C ASP A 130 13.08 10.24 0.80
N ALA A 131 12.62 10.09 2.04
CA ALA A 131 11.36 10.65 2.52
C ALA A 131 11.58 11.82 3.51
N SER A 132 12.77 12.43 3.52
CA SER A 132 13.14 13.50 4.46
C SER A 132 12.25 14.74 4.38
N GLU A 133 11.57 14.97 3.25
CA GLU A 133 10.59 16.06 3.13
C GLU A 133 9.39 15.89 4.08
N LEU A 134 9.08 14.66 4.52
CA LEU A 134 8.04 14.40 5.52
C LEU A 134 8.48 14.79 6.93
N ASP A 135 9.79 14.92 7.19
CA ASP A 135 10.32 15.36 8.49
C ASP A 135 10.13 16.87 8.71
N ALA A 136 9.89 17.63 7.63
CA ALA A 136 9.69 19.09 7.67
C ALA A 136 8.37 19.52 8.32
N GLY A 137 7.52 18.55 8.68
CA GLY A 137 6.21 18.76 9.30
C GLY A 137 5.10 18.22 8.41
N VAL A 138 4.30 17.32 8.98
CA VAL A 138 3.08 16.79 8.34
C VAL A 138 1.85 17.22 9.15
N PRO A 139 0.67 17.33 8.53
CA PRO A 139 -0.58 17.54 9.27
C PRO A 139 -0.77 16.51 10.41
N GLU A 140 -1.47 16.89 11.48
CA GLU A 140 -1.74 16.01 12.63
C GLU A 140 -2.46 14.70 12.25
N THR A 141 -3.12 14.67 11.11
CA THR A 141 -3.80 13.47 10.58
C THR A 141 -2.82 12.44 10.00
N ILE A 142 -1.54 12.77 9.84
CA ILE A 142 -0.52 11.90 9.25
C ILE A 142 0.43 11.38 10.34
N GLU A 143 0.53 10.05 10.43
CA GLU A 143 1.53 9.35 11.24
C GLU A 143 2.59 8.75 10.31
N VAL A 144 3.85 9.18 10.43
CA VAL A 144 4.97 8.64 9.65
C VAL A 144 5.75 7.67 10.52
N LEU A 145 5.86 6.42 10.07
CA LEU A 145 6.43 5.31 10.82
C LEU A 145 7.39 4.48 9.97
N PRO A 146 8.33 3.73 10.60
CA PRO A 146 9.03 2.65 9.91
C PRO A 146 8.05 1.66 9.28
N MET A 147 8.41 1.08 8.13
CA MET A 147 7.52 0.20 7.36
C MET A 147 6.78 -0.86 8.19
N THR A 148 7.50 -1.62 9.03
CA THR A 148 6.91 -2.65 9.90
C THR A 148 5.90 -2.07 10.89
N ASP A 149 6.20 -0.90 11.44
CA ASP A 149 5.37 -0.25 12.44
C ASP A 149 4.12 0.34 11.80
N ALA A 150 4.23 0.88 10.58
CA ALA A 150 3.09 1.35 9.80
C ALA A 150 2.07 0.22 9.53
N PHE A 151 2.54 -0.95 9.09
CA PHE A 151 1.67 -2.10 8.89
C PHE A 151 1.05 -2.59 10.21
N SER A 152 1.81 -2.61 11.30
CA SER A 152 1.31 -2.99 12.63
C SER A 152 0.23 -2.01 13.11
N ARG A 153 0.47 -0.71 12.92
CA ARG A 153 -0.45 0.37 13.26
C ARG A 153 -1.77 0.28 12.51
N VAL A 154 -1.71 -0.01 11.20
CA VAL A 154 -2.91 -0.25 10.39
C VAL A 154 -3.71 -1.45 10.90
N LYS A 155 -3.06 -2.55 11.27
CA LYS A 155 -3.74 -3.73 11.84
C LYS A 155 -4.42 -3.43 13.18
N GLU A 156 -3.76 -2.64 14.04
CA GLU A 156 -4.35 -2.16 15.29
C GLU A 156 -5.63 -1.35 15.01
N ILE A 157 -5.58 -0.39 14.09
CA ILE A 157 -6.74 0.41 13.71
C ILE A 157 -7.87 -0.49 13.20
N LEU A 158 -7.58 -1.43 12.29
CA LEU A 158 -8.57 -2.37 11.76
C LEU A 158 -9.21 -3.24 12.84
N SER A 159 -8.52 -3.53 13.94
CA SER A 159 -9.10 -4.30 15.05
C SER A 159 -10.17 -3.52 15.84
N THR A 160 -10.17 -2.19 15.73
CA THR A 160 -11.11 -1.29 16.42
C THR A 160 -12.35 -0.93 15.60
N ILE A 161 -12.32 -1.19 14.29
CA ILE A 161 -13.41 -0.96 13.34
C ILE A 161 -14.26 -2.24 13.26
#